data_AF-A0A3S4HQQ4-F1
#
_entry.id   AF-A0A3S4HQQ4-F1
#
_cell.length_a   1.000
_cell.length_b   1.000
_cell.length_c   1.000
_cell.angle_alpha   90.00
_cell.angle_beta   90.00
_cell.angle_gamma   90.00
#
_symmetry.space_group_name_H-M   'P 1'
#
loop_
_entity.id
_entity.type
_entity.pdbx_description
1 polymer ?
#
loop_
_entity_poly.entity_id
_entity_poly.type
_entity_poly.pdbx_seq_one_letter_code
_entity_poly.pdbx_strand_id
1 'polypeptide(L)'
;MPAIAIREVVEEAYAADPEMIASAACDIQAVRTRDPAVDKYSTPLLYLKGFHALQAYRIGHWLWNKGRRALAIFLQNQVFGLVSGGYSPGSENWPRDYARPCHRYCGGGDGGY
;
A
#
# COMPACT_ATOMS: atom_id res chain seq x y z
N MET A 1 -5.18 -16.14 -11.77
CA MET A 1 -4.57 -15.27 -12.81
C MET A 1 -3.06 -15.43 -12.75
N PRO A 2 -2.36 -15.53 -13.87
CA PRO A 2 -0.90 -15.50 -13.89
C PRO A 2 -0.38 -14.12 -13.47
N ALA A 3 0.82 -14.08 -12.86
CA ALA A 3 1.41 -12.84 -12.34
C ALA A 3 1.59 -11.75 -13.40
N ILE A 4 1.80 -12.14 -14.68
CA ILE A 4 1.96 -11.22 -15.79
C ILE A 4 0.71 -10.37 -16.07
N ALA A 5 -0.48 -10.98 -15.99
CA ALA A 5 -1.75 -10.27 -16.21
C ALA A 5 -2.06 -9.31 -15.07
N ILE A 6 -1.68 -9.66 -13.83
CA ILE A 6 -1.81 -8.75 -12.69
C ILE A 6 -0.86 -7.57 -12.89
N ARG A 7 0.39 -7.81 -13.32
CA ARG A 7 1.37 -6.74 -13.53
C ARG A 7 0.88 -5.71 -14.54
N GLU A 8 0.30 -6.14 -15.68
CA GLU A 8 -0.25 -5.22 -16.68
C GLU A 8 -1.35 -4.31 -16.10
N VAL A 9 -2.26 -4.86 -15.29
CA VAL A 9 -3.32 -4.07 -14.64
C VAL A 9 -2.76 -3.09 -13.61
N VAL A 10 -1.72 -3.50 -12.89
CA VAL A 10 -1.01 -2.65 -11.92
C VAL A 10 -0.28 -1.50 -12.64
N GLU A 11 0.42 -1.80 -13.73
CA GLU A 11 1.09 -0.80 -14.56
C GLU A 11 0.09 0.19 -15.17
N GLU A 12 -1.08 -0.28 -15.63
CA GLU A 12 -2.18 0.58 -16.11
C GLU A 12 -2.67 1.53 -15.00
N ALA A 13 -2.87 1.01 -13.79
CA ALA A 13 -3.32 1.81 -12.64
C ALA A 13 -2.28 2.89 -12.27
N TYR A 14 -0.99 2.54 -12.24
CA TYR A 14 0.09 3.48 -11.94
C TYR A 14 0.32 4.51 -13.05
N ALA A 15 0.13 4.14 -14.31
CA ALA A 15 0.19 5.09 -15.42
C ALA A 15 -0.98 6.10 -15.37
N ALA A 16 -2.15 5.65 -14.90
CA ALA A 16 -3.33 6.50 -14.77
C ALA A 16 -3.31 7.39 -13.53
N ASP A 17 -2.70 6.94 -12.43
CA ASP A 17 -2.60 7.69 -11.18
C ASP A 17 -1.18 7.58 -10.56
N PRO A 18 -0.26 8.46 -10.98
CA PRO A 18 1.10 8.51 -10.43
C PRO A 18 1.16 8.88 -8.94
N GLU A 19 0.10 9.49 -8.38
CA GLU A 19 0.06 9.84 -6.95
C GLU A 19 0.04 8.60 -6.05
N MET A 20 -0.39 7.45 -6.59
CA MET A 20 -0.31 6.16 -5.90
C MET A 20 1.15 5.79 -5.57
N ILE A 21 2.08 6.04 -6.49
CA ILE A 21 3.52 5.79 -6.28
C ILE A 21 4.09 6.77 -5.27
N ALA A 22 3.73 8.06 -5.38
CA ALA A 22 4.15 9.08 -4.40
C ALA A 22 3.66 8.74 -2.99
N SER A 23 2.41 8.27 -2.88
CA SER A 23 1.85 7.78 -1.62
C SER A 23 2.60 6.55 -1.10
N ALA A 24 2.96 5.60 -1.97
CA ALA A 24 3.74 4.43 -1.59
C ALA A 24 5.13 4.82 -1.06
N ALA A 25 5.80 5.79 -1.69
CA ALA A 25 7.08 6.32 -1.20
C ALA A 25 6.95 6.95 0.18
N CYS A 26 5.88 7.73 0.40
CA CYS A 26 5.57 8.32 1.71
C CYS A 26 5.29 7.23 2.77
N ASP A 27 4.58 6.17 2.40
CA ASP A 27 4.30 5.03 3.29
C ASP A 27 5.62 4.35 3.72
N ILE A 28 6.58 4.14 2.80
CA ILE A 28 7.91 3.60 3.14
C ILE A 28 8.67 4.55 4.07
N GLN A 29 8.65 5.85 3.79
CA GLN A 29 9.31 6.84 4.64
C GLN A 29 8.69 6.89 6.03
N ALA A 30 7.37 6.81 6.14
CA ALA A 30 6.66 6.78 7.41
C ALA A 30 7.03 5.54 8.23
N VAL A 31 7.15 4.38 7.60
CA VAL A 31 7.60 3.15 8.28
C VAL A 31 9.01 3.30 8.82
N ARG A 32 9.96 3.78 7.99
CA ARG A 32 11.35 3.98 8.40
C ARG A 32 11.48 4.97 9.56
N THR A 33 10.69 6.06 9.55
CA THR A 33 10.74 7.08 10.61
C THR A 33 10.08 6.60 11.91
N ARG A 34 9.09 5.72 11.83
CA ARG A 34 8.34 5.23 13.00
C ARG A 34 8.97 4.01 13.65
N ASP A 35 9.64 3.16 12.88
CA ASP A 35 10.20 1.90 13.38
C ASP A 35 11.74 1.94 13.39
N PRO A 36 12.38 2.05 14.57
CA PRO A 36 13.83 2.05 14.67
C PRO A 36 14.47 0.70 14.29
N ALA A 37 13.70 -0.40 14.19
CA ALA A 37 14.19 -1.69 13.72
C ALA A 37 14.34 -1.75 12.20
N VAL A 38 13.75 -0.80 11.46
CA VAL A 38 13.81 -0.73 10.00
C VAL A 38 14.92 0.25 9.58
N ASP A 39 16.11 -0.29 9.30
CA ASP A 39 17.28 0.48 8.90
C ASP A 39 17.25 0.93 7.42
N LYS A 40 16.63 0.12 6.55
CA LYS A 40 16.63 0.25 5.09
C LYS A 40 15.25 0.50 4.51
N TYR A 41 15.18 1.35 3.47
CA TYR A 41 13.96 1.59 2.68
C TYR A 41 13.48 0.37 1.90
N SER A 42 14.36 -0.59 1.61
CA SER A 42 13.99 -1.83 0.93
C SER A 42 13.24 -2.81 1.85
N THR A 43 13.41 -2.70 3.17
CA THR A 43 12.80 -3.62 4.14
C THR A 43 11.26 -3.55 4.10
N PRO A 44 10.62 -2.36 4.13
CA PRO A 44 9.18 -2.22 3.93
C PRO A 44 8.69 -2.77 2.58
N LEU A 45 9.46 -2.49 1.52
CA LEU A 45 9.09 -2.89 0.17
C LEU A 45 9.17 -4.40 -0.06
N LEU A 46 10.09 -5.10 0.62
CA LEU A 46 10.33 -6.53 0.39
C LEU A 46 9.62 -7.43 1.40
N TYR A 47 9.52 -7.02 2.66
CA TYR A 47 9.15 -7.93 3.75
C TYR A 47 7.87 -7.54 4.49
N LEU A 48 7.44 -6.28 4.43
CA LEU A 48 6.23 -5.86 5.14
C LEU A 48 4.98 -6.21 4.35
N LYS A 49 4.38 -7.34 4.73
CA LYS A 49 3.08 -7.80 4.18
C LYS A 49 1.99 -6.74 4.33
N GLY A 50 2.03 -5.92 5.38
CA GLY A 50 1.09 -4.80 5.58
C GLY A 50 1.26 -3.72 4.52
N PHE A 51 2.50 -3.40 4.16
CA PHE A 51 2.78 -2.46 3.06
C PHE A 51 2.23 -2.98 1.74
N HIS A 52 2.48 -4.26 1.41
CA HIS A 52 1.91 -4.88 0.20
C HIS A 52 0.38 -4.88 0.22
N ALA A 53 -0.24 -5.16 1.36
CA ALA A 53 -1.69 -5.15 1.51
C ALA A 53 -2.28 -3.76 1.23
N LEU A 54 -1.63 -2.70 1.73
CA LEU A 54 -2.05 -1.32 1.52
C LEU A 54 -1.93 -0.91 0.05
N GLN A 55 -0.82 -1.22 -0.61
CA GLN A 55 -0.65 -0.89 -2.03
C GLN A 55 -1.65 -1.64 -2.91
N ALA A 56 -1.89 -2.92 -2.62
CA ALA A 56 -2.87 -3.70 -3.35
C ALA A 56 -4.32 -3.22 -3.12
N TYR A 57 -4.63 -2.72 -1.91
CA TYR A 57 -5.90 -2.04 -1.64
C TYR A 57 -6.07 -0.77 -2.49
N ARG A 58 -5.02 0.06 -2.63
CA ARG A 58 -5.09 1.27 -3.48
C ARG A 58 -5.41 0.92 -4.93
N ILE A 59 -4.78 -0.14 -5.47
CA ILE A 59 -5.02 -0.61 -6.85
C ILE A 59 -6.43 -1.18 -6.99
N GLY A 60 -6.90 -1.96 -6.01
CA GLY A 60 -8.28 -2.44 -5.95
C GLY A 60 -9.30 -1.28 -5.91
N HIS A 61 -8.99 -0.23 -5.15
CA HIS A 61 -9.83 0.97 -5.06
C HIS A 61 -9.88 1.73 -6.40
N TRP A 62 -8.75 1.88 -7.09
CA TRP A 62 -8.71 2.47 -8.42
C TRP A 62 -9.54 1.67 -9.43
N LEU A 63 -9.41 0.34 -9.44
CA LEU A 63 -10.21 -0.56 -10.28
C LEU A 63 -11.70 -0.47 -9.98
N TRP A 64 -12.06 -0.34 -8.71
CA TRP A 64 -13.45 -0.14 -8.27
C TRP A 64 -14.03 1.15 -8.86
N ASN A 65 -13.28 2.25 -8.80
CA ASN A 65 -13.70 3.55 -9.34
C ASN A 65 -13.81 3.54 -10.87
N LYS A 66 -13.02 2.71 -11.57
CA LYS A 66 -13.13 2.47 -13.02
C LYS A 66 -14.30 1.54 -13.42
N GLY A 67 -15.10 1.07 -12.46
CA GLY A 67 -16.24 0.18 -12.72
C GLY A 67 -15.86 -1.31 -12.84
N ARG A 68 -14.58 -1.67 -12.72
CA ARG A 68 -14.07 -3.05 -12.78
C ARG A 68 -14.19 -3.76 -11.41
N ARG A 69 -15.39 -3.76 -10.83
CA ARG A 69 -15.64 -4.25 -9.45
C ARG A 69 -15.29 -5.72 -9.24
N ALA A 70 -15.54 -6.59 -10.23
CA ALA A 70 -15.21 -8.01 -10.13
C ALA A 70 -13.69 -8.25 -9.96
N LEU A 71 -12.86 -7.50 -10.70
CA LEU A 71 -11.41 -7.55 -10.58
C LEU A 71 -10.92 -6.98 -9.24
N ALA A 72 -11.54 -5.89 -8.78
CA ALA A 72 -11.24 -5.29 -7.49
C ALA A 72 -11.49 -6.29 -6.33
N ILE A 73 -12.64 -6.97 -6.33
CA ILE A 73 -12.98 -7.99 -5.33
C ILE A 73 -12.03 -9.19 -5.43
N PHE A 74 -11.71 -9.64 -6.65
CA PHE A 74 -10.76 -10.72 -6.85
C PHE A 74 -9.39 -10.39 -6.25
N LEU A 75 -8.84 -9.21 -6.54
CA LEU A 75 -7.57 -8.75 -5.98
C LEU A 75 -7.63 -8.61 -4.46
N GLN A 76 -8.72 -8.06 -3.92
CA GLN A 76 -8.92 -7.96 -2.48
C GLN A 76 -8.88 -9.33 -1.79
N ASN A 77 -9.55 -10.33 -2.36
CA ASN A 77 -9.54 -11.70 -1.83
C ASN A 77 -8.16 -12.36 -1.90
N GLN A 78 -7.41 -12.13 -2.98
CA GLN A 78 -6.04 -12.65 -3.12
C GLN A 78 -5.11 -12.03 -2.07
N VAL A 79 -5.17 -10.71 -1.90
CA VAL A 79 -4.36 -9.97 -0.92
C VAL A 79 -4.70 -10.40 0.49
N PHE A 80 -5.99 -10.50 0.81
CA PHE A 80 -6.43 -10.94 2.13
C PHE A 80 -5.94 -12.36 2.44
N GLY A 81 -6.00 -13.29 1.49
CA GLY A 81 -5.46 -14.64 1.65
C GLY A 81 -3.94 -14.68 1.90
N LEU A 82 -3.17 -13.84 1.20
CA LEU A 82 -1.71 -13.73 1.39
C LEU A 82 -1.33 -13.12 2.73
N VAL A 83 -2.12 -12.17 3.21
CA VAL A 83 -1.91 -11.48 4.48
C VAL A 83 -2.32 -12.42 5.63
N SER A 84 -3.50 -13.05 5.59
CA SER A 84 -4.01 -13.91 6.67
C SER A 84 -3.09 -15.08 7.03
N GLY A 85 -2.29 -15.61 6.10
CA GLY A 85 -1.38 -16.73 6.36
C GLY A 85 -0.15 -16.40 7.22
N GLY A 86 -0.02 -15.20 7.77
CA GLY A 86 1.17 -14.82 8.55
C GLY A 86 0.98 -13.73 9.59
N TYR A 87 -0.24 -13.47 10.05
CA TYR A 87 -0.50 -12.60 11.19
C TYR A 87 -1.09 -13.45 12.32
N SER A 88 -0.47 -13.42 13.49
CA SER A 88 -1.12 -13.92 14.71
C SER A 88 -2.44 -13.14 14.92
N PRO A 89 -3.56 -13.82 15.20
CA PRO A 89 -4.83 -13.17 15.53
C PRO A 89 -4.68 -12.45 16.88
N GLY A 90 -4.17 -11.22 16.84
CA GLY A 90 -3.88 -10.40 18.03
C GLY A 90 -3.28 -9.01 17.73
N SER A 91 -3.09 -8.64 16.46
CA SER A 91 -2.77 -7.27 16.09
C SER A 91 -4.06 -6.52 15.71
N GLU A 92 -4.86 -6.16 16.71
CA GLU A 92 -6.15 -5.45 16.58
C GLU A 92 -6.07 -4.05 15.92
N ASN A 93 -4.89 -3.60 15.46
CA ASN A 93 -4.69 -2.25 14.91
C ASN A 93 -4.39 -2.15 13.40
N TRP A 94 -4.36 -3.26 12.64
CA TRP A 94 -4.35 -3.19 11.18
C TRP A 94 -5.79 -3.28 10.64
N PRO A 95 -6.34 -2.26 9.92
CA PRO A 95 -5.68 -1.37 8.95
C PRO A 95 -5.68 0.13 9.34
N ARG A 96 -6.01 0.52 10.58
CA ARG A 96 -6.17 1.94 10.94
C ARG A 96 -4.86 2.73 11.04
N ASP A 97 -3.76 2.10 11.47
CA ASP A 97 -2.50 2.83 11.68
C ASP A 97 -1.70 3.09 10.39
N TYR A 98 -2.00 2.35 9.33
CA TYR A 98 -1.30 2.43 8.05
C TYR A 98 -2.15 2.98 6.90
N ALA A 99 -3.47 3.00 7.04
CA ALA A 99 -4.37 3.68 6.10
C ALA A 99 -4.51 5.19 6.37
N ARG A 100 -3.68 5.79 7.24
CA ARG A 100 -3.74 7.24 7.45
C ARG A 100 -3.30 7.95 6.16
N PRO A 101 -4.13 8.84 5.59
CA PRO A 101 -3.78 9.58 4.39
C PRO A 101 -2.45 10.34 4.57
N CYS A 102 -1.60 10.31 3.55
CA CYS A 102 -0.29 11.00 3.47
C CYS A 102 -0.36 12.52 3.71
N HIS A 103 -1.56 13.11 3.80
CA HIS A 103 -1.79 14.54 3.98
C HIS A 103 -1.12 15.14 5.23
N ARG A 104 -0.70 14.32 6.21
CA ARG A 104 0.04 14.78 7.40
C ARG A 104 1.57 14.79 7.23
N TYR A 105 2.12 14.09 6.23
CA TYR A 105 3.57 14.00 6.02
C TYR A 105 4.07 14.79 4.80
N CYS A 106 3.18 15.14 3.86
CA CYS A 106 3.46 16.08 2.77
C CYS A 106 2.96 17.50 3.09
N GLY A 107 3.10 17.95 4.35
CA GLY A 107 2.79 19.31 4.75
C GLY A 107 4.07 20.16 4.84
N GLY A 108 4.30 20.97 3.81
CA GLY A 108 4.97 22.28 3.88
C GLY A 108 6.38 22.34 4.45
N GLY A 109 7.37 22.46 3.56
CA GLY A 109 8.49 23.33 3.88
C GLY A 109 7.98 24.77 3.89
N ASP A 110 7.99 25.42 5.06
CA ASP A 110 7.98 26.87 5.22
C ASP A 110 8.51 27.24 6.62
N GLY A 111 9.55 28.08 6.66
CA GLY A 111 9.90 28.94 7.81
C GLY A 111 10.81 28.35 8.89
N GLY A 112 12.09 28.76 8.89
CA GLY A 112 13.04 28.47 9.96
C GLY A 112 12.86 29.33 11.20
N TYR A 113 13.50 28.89 12.30
CA TYR A 113 14.29 29.64 13.31
C TYR A 113 15.21 28.63 13.99
#